data_AF-A0A1I7XNN0-F1
#
_entry.id   AF-A0A1I7XNN0-F1
#
_cell.length_a   1.000
_cell.length_b   1.000
_cell.length_c   1.000
_cell.angle_alpha   90.00
_cell.angle_beta   90.00
_cell.angle_gamma   90.00
#
_symmetry.space_group_name_H-M   'P 1'
#
loop_
_entity.id
_entity.type
_entity.pdbx_description
1 polymer ?
#
loop_
_entity_poly.entity_id
_entity_poly.type
_entity_poly.pdbx_seq_one_letter_code
_entity_poly.pdbx_strand_id
1 'polypeptide(L)'
;MSDQCMDLSDPHLNESTKKLSIIQEGKAKVGFHGPVFYNPVQEFNRDLTVSVLRQFVNERLTEHEISKEDSREPLRKKQKFKMDNEVPAVDFVLANDFSENAVESIKENIILNGVQGKVKASFGDAVCSCRL
;
A
#
# COMPACT_ATOMS: atom_id res chain seq x y z
N MET A 1 -49.38 -37.67 14.08
CA MET A 1 -50.25 -36.48 13.93
C MET A 1 -50.10 -35.74 15.25
N SER A 2 -49.20 -34.79 15.41
CA SER A 2 -49.06 -33.60 14.56
C SER A 2 -47.60 -33.10 14.57
N ASP A 3 -47.06 -33.02 13.37
CA ASP A 3 -46.03 -32.14 12.81
C ASP A 3 -45.00 -31.44 13.69
N GLN A 4 -43.76 -31.70 13.29
CA GLN A 4 -42.55 -30.91 13.49
C GLN A 4 -42.73 -29.45 13.07
N CYS A 5 -42.24 -28.53 13.89
CA CYS A 5 -41.48 -27.40 13.38
C CYS A 5 -40.18 -27.34 14.19
N MET A 6 -39.11 -27.92 13.63
CA MET A 6 -37.77 -27.48 14.01
C MET A 6 -37.62 -26.07 13.49
N ASP A 7 -37.48 -25.12 14.40
CA ASP A 7 -37.22 -23.72 14.08
C ASP A 7 -35.86 -23.67 13.37
N LEU A 8 -35.92 -23.49 12.04
CA LEU A 8 -34.75 -23.45 11.18
C LEU A 8 -34.03 -22.13 11.46
N SER A 9 -33.01 -22.24 12.32
CA SER A 9 -31.76 -21.48 12.25
C SER A 9 -31.92 -19.96 12.15
N ASP A 10 -31.93 -19.34 13.33
CA ASP A 10 -31.16 -18.15 13.69
C ASP A 10 -30.47 -17.43 12.49
N PRO A 11 -30.92 -16.22 12.08
CA PRO A 11 -30.35 -15.48 10.95
C PRO A 11 -28.94 -14.93 11.21
N HIS A 12 -28.34 -15.28 12.35
CA HIS A 12 -27.08 -14.75 12.83
C HIS A 12 -25.84 -15.58 12.44
N LEU A 13 -25.74 -16.15 11.22
CA LEU A 13 -24.42 -16.61 10.73
C LEU A 13 -24.33 -16.86 9.21
N ASN A 14 -24.35 -15.81 8.38
CA ASN A 14 -23.74 -15.85 7.04
C ASN A 14 -23.43 -14.44 6.53
N GLU A 15 -22.43 -13.79 7.14
CA GLU A 15 -21.80 -12.60 6.57
C GLU A 15 -20.31 -12.84 6.23
N SER A 16 -19.81 -14.05 6.50
CA SER A 16 -18.38 -14.34 6.65
C SER A 16 -17.68 -14.98 5.44
N THR A 17 -18.31 -15.05 4.27
CA THR A 17 -17.65 -15.62 3.06
C THR A 17 -17.88 -14.76 1.82
N LYS A 18 -17.65 -13.45 1.92
CA LYS A 18 -17.39 -12.67 0.70
C LYS A 18 -16.11 -13.21 0.06
N LYS A 19 -16.19 -13.66 -1.19
CA LYS A 19 -15.07 -14.19 -1.96
C LYS A 19 -13.94 -13.16 -2.07
N LEU A 20 -12.76 -13.50 -1.55
CA LEU A 20 -11.54 -12.70 -1.71
C LEU A 20 -11.07 -12.78 -3.16
N SER A 21 -11.00 -11.64 -3.83
CA SER A 21 -10.40 -11.50 -5.15
C SER A 21 -9.02 -10.87 -5.01
N ILE A 22 -8.02 -11.42 -5.70
CA ILE A 22 -6.65 -10.89 -5.68
C ILE A 22 -6.26 -10.47 -7.09
N ILE A 23 -5.80 -9.24 -7.23
CA ILE A 23 -5.19 -8.69 -8.44
C ILE A 23 -3.70 -8.48 -8.16
N GLN A 24 -2.86 -8.67 -9.17
CA GLN A 24 -1.43 -8.40 -9.07
C GLN A 24 -1.05 -7.26 -10.03
N GLU A 25 -0.40 -6.23 -9.50
CA GLU A 25 0.13 -5.09 -10.23
C GLU A 25 1.63 -4.97 -9.94
N GLY A 26 2.46 -5.16 -10.96
CA GLY A 26 3.91 -5.22 -10.76
C GLY A 26 4.30 -6.21 -9.64
N LYS A 27 4.93 -5.67 -8.58
CA LYS A 27 5.32 -6.45 -7.39
C LYS A 27 4.23 -6.56 -6.32
N ALA A 28 3.20 -5.72 -6.38
CA ALA A 28 2.17 -5.63 -5.34
C ALA A 28 0.98 -6.55 -5.64
N LYS A 29 0.39 -7.12 -4.58
CA LYS A 29 -0.86 -7.87 -4.62
C LYS A 29 -1.95 -7.07 -3.91
N VAL A 30 -3.12 -6.96 -4.54
CA VAL A 30 -4.28 -6.23 -3.99
C VAL A 30 -5.43 -7.22 -3.84
N GLY A 31 -5.76 -7.54 -2.59
CA GLY A 31 -6.90 -8.31 -2.17
C GLY A 31 -8.11 -7.42 -1.84
N PHE A 32 -9.31 -7.89 -2.19
CA PHE A 32 -10.56 -7.22 -1.83
C PHE A 32 -11.75 -8.19 -1.76
N HIS A 33 -12.76 -7.80 -0.98
CA HIS A 33 -13.98 -8.55 -0.75
C HIS A 33 -15.19 -7.86 -1.40
N GLY A 34 -15.73 -8.42 -2.48
CA GLY A 34 -16.90 -7.86 -3.18
C GLY A 34 -16.58 -6.72 -4.16
N PRO A 35 -17.56 -5.86 -4.50
CA PRO A 35 -17.37 -4.81 -5.49
C PRO A 35 -16.49 -3.70 -4.92
N VAL A 36 -15.29 -3.54 -5.47
CA VAL A 36 -14.40 -2.39 -5.19
C VAL A 36 -14.15 -1.59 -6.46
N PHE A 37 -13.86 -0.31 -6.28
CA PHE A 37 -13.51 0.57 -7.38
C PHE A 37 -12.07 0.27 -7.83
N TYR A 38 -11.92 -0.61 -8.82
CA TYR A 38 -10.65 -0.90 -9.48
C TYR A 38 -10.70 -0.42 -10.93
N ASN A 39 -9.70 0.35 -11.36
CA ASN A 39 -9.60 0.82 -12.73
C ASN A 39 -8.26 0.38 -13.37
N PRO A 40 -8.26 -0.61 -14.28
CA PRO A 40 -7.04 -1.10 -14.92
C PRO A 40 -6.24 0.01 -15.63
N VAL A 41 -6.91 1.02 -16.21
CA VAL A 41 -6.21 2.11 -16.92
C VAL A 41 -5.34 2.97 -16.00
N GLN A 42 -5.60 2.93 -14.68
CA GLN A 42 -4.84 3.70 -13.69
C GLN A 42 -3.48 3.08 -13.35
N GLU A 43 -3.17 1.87 -13.85
CA GLU A 43 -1.84 1.26 -13.71
C GLU A 43 -0.76 2.18 -14.30
N PHE A 44 -1.02 2.76 -15.48
CA PHE A 44 -0.12 3.70 -16.12
C PHE A 44 0.15 4.96 -15.27
N ASN A 45 -0.90 5.50 -14.65
CA ASN A 45 -0.77 6.70 -13.80
C ASN A 45 0.02 6.39 -12.51
N ARG A 46 -0.11 5.16 -11.98
CA ARG A 46 0.68 4.69 -10.83
C ARG A 46 2.15 4.52 -11.23
N ASP A 47 2.43 3.84 -12.33
CA ASP A 47 3.79 3.62 -12.83
C ASP A 47 4.53 4.93 -13.12
N LEU A 48 3.82 5.90 -13.70
CA LEU A 48 4.36 7.24 -13.94
C LEU A 48 4.72 7.94 -12.63
N THR A 49 3.81 7.93 -11.65
CA THR A 49 4.04 8.54 -10.34
C THR A 49 5.23 7.91 -9.62
N VAL A 50 5.31 6.58 -9.60
CA VAL A 50 6.44 5.84 -9.00
C VAL A 50 7.75 6.19 -9.70
N SER A 51 7.74 6.31 -11.03
CA SER A 51 8.93 6.69 -11.80
C SER A 51 9.41 8.11 -11.48
N VAL A 52 8.50 9.07 -11.40
CA VAL A 52 8.80 10.45 -10.99
C VAL A 52 9.34 10.50 -9.56
N LEU A 53 8.72 9.78 -8.62
CA LEU A 53 9.18 9.72 -7.23
C LEU A 53 10.57 9.09 -7.11
N ARG A 54 10.85 8.00 -7.83
CA ARG A 54 12.18 7.39 -7.90
C ARG A 54 13.23 8.38 -8.36
N GLN A 55 12.96 9.10 -9.46
CA GLN A 55 13.89 10.09 -10.01
C GLN A 55 14.13 11.23 -9.01
N PHE A 56 13.07 11.77 -8.42
CA PHE A 56 13.15 12.85 -7.44
C PHE A 56 13.97 12.47 -6.20
N VAL A 57 13.77 11.26 -5.68
CA VAL A 57 14.55 10.75 -4.54
C VAL A 57 16.01 10.55 -4.94
N ASN A 58 16.27 9.97 -6.11
CA ASN A 58 17.63 9.74 -6.59
C ASN A 58 18.41 11.06 -6.75
N GLU A 59 17.81 12.09 -7.33
CA GLU A 59 18.43 13.42 -7.49
C GLU A 59 18.84 14.00 -6.13
N ARG A 60 17.93 13.99 -5.15
CA ARG A 60 18.21 14.51 -3.79
C ARG A 60 19.26 13.71 -3.04
N LEU A 61 19.27 12.39 -3.18
CA LEU A 61 20.32 11.56 -2.60
C LEU A 61 21.67 11.89 -3.23
N THR A 62 21.74 12.06 -4.56
CA THR A 62 22.99 12.42 -5.24
C THR A 62 23.49 13.82 -4.85
N GLU A 63 22.61 14.81 -4.73
CA GLU A 63 22.96 16.17 -4.25
C GLU A 63 23.52 16.13 -2.82
N HIS A 64 22.88 15.36 -1.93
CA HIS A 64 23.34 15.20 -0.54
C HIS A 64 24.67 14.43 -0.44
N GLU A 65 24.95 13.47 -1.33
CA GLU A 65 26.25 12.80 -1.38
C GLU A 65 27.35 13.74 -1.90
N ILE A 66 27.08 14.50 -2.97
CA ILE A 66 28.02 15.47 -3.54
C ILE A 66 28.38 16.56 -2.52
N SER A 67 27.43 17.00 -1.70
CA SER A 67 27.69 18.00 -0.64
C SER A 67 28.56 17.50 0.52
N LYS A 68 28.67 16.17 0.73
CA LYS A 68 29.53 15.57 1.77
C LYS A 68 30.94 15.26 1.27
N GLU A 69 31.11 15.16 -0.04
CA GLU A 69 32.38 14.75 -0.68
C GLU A 69 33.39 15.91 -0.80
N ASP A 70 32.99 17.17 -0.56
CA ASP A 70 33.89 18.35 -0.55
C ASP A 70 34.83 18.41 0.67
N SER A 71 34.93 17.33 1.45
CA SER A 71 35.85 17.26 2.60
C SER A 71 36.76 16.02 2.65
N ARG A 72 36.61 15.02 1.78
CA ARG A 72 37.52 13.85 1.71
C ARG A 72 37.60 13.28 0.29
N GLU A 73 38.84 13.05 -0.15
CA GLU A 73 39.32 12.56 -1.46
C GLU A 73 38.43 11.59 -2.28
N PRO A 74 38.59 11.57 -3.63
CA PRO A 74 37.66 10.93 -4.54
C PRO A 74 37.91 9.43 -4.62
N LEU A 75 37.16 8.63 -3.86
CA LEU A 75 37.10 7.17 -4.03
C LEU A 75 35.76 6.76 -4.61
N ARG A 76 35.73 6.77 -5.95
CA ARG A 76 34.78 6.07 -6.81
C ARG A 76 34.30 4.75 -6.22
N LYS A 77 33.12 4.77 -5.59
CA LYS A 77 32.26 3.59 -5.49
C LYS A 77 30.84 4.06 -5.73
N LYS A 78 30.40 3.99 -7.00
CA LYS A 78 28.98 3.94 -7.35
C LYS A 78 28.40 2.69 -6.70
N GLN A 79 28.06 2.77 -5.42
CA GLN A 79 27.29 1.73 -4.76
C GLN A 79 25.93 1.76 -5.46
N LYS A 80 25.77 0.79 -6.35
CA LYS A 80 24.49 0.42 -6.95
C LYS A 80 23.64 -0.04 -5.77
N PHE A 81 22.94 0.90 -5.13
CA PHE A 81 22.06 0.62 -4.02
C PHE A 81 21.01 -0.33 -4.58
N LYS A 82 21.05 -1.59 -4.16
CA LYS A 82 20.09 -2.61 -4.59
C LYS A 82 18.75 -2.20 -3.99
N MET A 83 17.93 -1.56 -4.82
CA MET A 83 16.60 -1.08 -4.44
C MET A 83 15.62 -2.24 -4.54
N ASP A 84 15.46 -2.96 -3.43
CA ASP A 84 14.42 -3.98 -3.34
C ASP A 84 13.02 -3.32 -3.29
N ASN A 85 12.97 -2.05 -2.85
CA ASN A 85 11.76 -1.24 -2.77
C ASN A 85 11.56 -0.34 -3.99
N GLU A 86 10.31 -0.14 -4.35
CA GLU A 86 9.96 0.69 -5.50
C GLU A 86 10.35 2.16 -5.33
N VAL A 87 10.28 2.74 -4.13
CA VAL A 87 10.76 4.10 -3.87
C VAL A 87 11.85 4.04 -2.79
N PRO A 88 13.09 4.49 -3.08
CA PRO A 88 14.15 4.56 -2.07
C PRO A 88 13.82 5.55 -0.94
N ALA A 89 14.49 5.41 0.21
CA ALA A 89 14.55 6.45 1.25
C ALA A 89 13.22 6.97 1.82
N VAL A 90 12.11 6.25 1.64
CA VAL A 90 10.86 6.54 2.33
C VAL A 90 10.88 5.92 3.72
N ASP A 91 10.74 6.76 4.76
CA ASP A 91 10.68 6.34 6.17
C ASP A 91 9.43 5.49 6.43
N PHE A 92 8.26 6.01 6.05
CA PHE A 92 7.00 5.28 6.07
C PHE A 92 5.98 5.93 5.12
N VAL A 93 4.93 5.19 4.79
CA VAL A 93 3.77 5.63 3.99
C VAL A 93 2.53 5.58 4.87
N LEU A 94 1.75 6.66 4.88
CA LEU A 94 0.45 6.70 5.51
C LEU A 94 -0.64 6.49 4.45
N ALA A 95 -1.33 5.36 4.48
CA ALA A 95 -2.45 5.05 3.62
C ALA A 95 -3.76 5.49 4.29
N ASN A 96 -4.22 6.70 3.96
CA ASN A 96 -5.44 7.29 4.52
C ASN A 96 -6.67 7.00 3.66
N ASP A 97 -7.79 6.65 4.28
CA ASP A 97 -9.09 6.54 3.63
C ASP A 97 -10.22 7.03 4.56
N PHE A 98 -11.32 7.53 4.00
CA PHE A 98 -12.48 8.00 4.75
C PHE A 98 -13.49 6.89 5.05
N SER A 99 -13.31 5.69 4.49
CA SER A 99 -14.17 4.53 4.73
C SER A 99 -13.47 3.53 5.66
N GLU A 100 -14.07 3.21 6.80
CA GLU A 100 -13.52 2.21 7.75
C GLU A 100 -13.31 0.85 7.07
N ASN A 101 -14.26 0.44 6.22
CA ASN A 101 -14.16 -0.79 5.42
C ASN A 101 -12.95 -0.78 4.46
N ALA A 102 -12.65 0.39 3.89
CA ALA A 102 -11.48 0.55 3.03
C ALA A 102 -10.19 0.53 3.85
N VAL A 103 -10.18 1.14 5.04
CA VAL A 103 -9.04 1.08 5.97
C VAL A 103 -8.76 -0.36 6.42
N GLU A 104 -9.79 -1.17 6.68
CA GLU A 104 -9.64 -2.60 6.95
C GLU A 104 -9.03 -3.34 5.76
N SER A 105 -9.55 -3.10 4.56
CA SER A 105 -8.99 -3.66 3.32
C SER A 105 -7.53 -3.25 3.11
N ILE A 106 -7.16 -2.01 3.44
CA ILE A 106 -5.78 -1.52 3.38
C ILE A 106 -4.91 -2.30 4.38
N LYS A 107 -5.37 -2.51 5.62
CA LYS A 107 -4.61 -3.30 6.62
C LYS A 107 -4.34 -4.72 6.15
N GLU A 108 -5.34 -5.38 5.57
CA GLU A 108 -5.18 -6.72 4.98
C GLU A 108 -4.15 -6.71 3.85
N ASN A 109 -4.20 -5.70 2.97
CA ASN A 109 -3.25 -5.54 1.87
C ASN A 109 -1.82 -5.25 2.33
N ILE A 110 -1.65 -4.51 3.43
CA ILE A 110 -0.33 -4.29 4.05
C ILE A 110 0.27 -5.63 4.50
N ILE A 111 -0.55 -6.48 5.14
CA ILE A 111 -0.13 -7.82 5.59
C ILE A 111 0.17 -8.73 4.39
N LEU A 112 -0.68 -8.71 3.36
CA LEU A 112 -0.55 -9.50 2.14
C LEU A 112 0.79 -9.25 1.42
N ASN A 113 1.28 -8.02 1.45
CA ASN A 113 2.54 -7.63 0.82
C ASN A 113 3.74 -7.64 1.79
N GLY A 114 3.53 -7.93 3.08
CA GLY A 114 4.60 -7.97 4.08
C GLY A 114 5.23 -6.60 4.37
N VAL A 115 4.47 -5.50 4.22
CA VAL A 115 4.96 -4.12 4.33
C VAL A 115 4.54 -3.41 5.63
N GLN A 116 4.19 -4.16 6.68
CA GLN A 116 3.75 -3.63 7.98
C GLN A 116 4.76 -2.65 8.63
N GLY A 117 6.06 -2.85 8.38
CA GLY A 117 7.11 -1.98 8.91
C GLY A 117 7.26 -0.64 8.18
N LYS A 118 6.60 -0.47 7.03
CA LYS A 118 6.71 0.73 6.19
C LYS A 118 5.39 1.43 5.94
N VAL A 119 4.25 0.73 5.97
CA VAL A 119 2.96 1.32 5.63
C VAL A 119 2.04 1.26 6.85
N LYS A 120 1.36 2.38 7.13
CA LYS A 120 0.34 2.48 8.19
C LYS A 120 -0.98 2.92 7.59
N ALA A 121 -2.06 2.21 7.92
CA ALA A 121 -3.41 2.61 7.51
C ALA A 121 -3.99 3.65 8.49
N SER A 122 -4.72 4.63 7.97
CA SER A 122 -5.38 5.69 8.75
C SER A 122 -6.81 5.91 8.27
N PHE A 123 -7.73 6.15 9.21
CA PHE A 123 -9.08 6.58 8.92
C PHE A 123 -9.18 8.10 9.10
N GLY A 124 -9.63 8.81 8.06
CA GLY A 124 -9.83 10.26 8.16
C GLY A 124 -10.06 10.96 6.83
N ASP A 125 -10.43 12.23 6.92
CA ASP A 125 -10.48 13.11 5.75
C ASP A 125 -9.06 13.37 5.24
N ALA A 126 -8.88 13.24 3.92
CA ALA A 126 -7.63 13.53 3.23
C ALA A 126 -7.09 14.95 3.54
N VAL A 127 -7.98 15.93 3.74
CA VAL A 127 -7.61 17.30 4.10
C VAL A 127 -6.98 17.37 5.50
N CYS A 128 -7.45 16.53 6.43
CA CYS A 128 -6.96 16.49 7.80
C CYS A 128 -5.67 15.66 7.95
N SER A 129 -5.44 14.66 7.09
CA SER A 129 -4.30 13.74 7.21
C SER A 129 -2.94 14.33 6.82
N CYS A 130 -2.89 15.45 6.09
CA CYS A 130 -1.65 16.03 5.56
C CYS A 130 -0.87 16.93 6.56
N ARG A 131 -1.21 16.92 7.86
CA ARG A 131 -0.53 17.71 8.91
C ARG A 131 0.40 16.89 9.82
N LEU A 132 0.73 15.67 9.43
CA LEU A 132 1.58 14.76 10.19
C LEU A 132 3.08 14.98 9.92
#